data_AF-A0A9X7RYF2-F1
#
_entry.id   AF-A0A9X7RYF2-F1
#
_cell.length_a   1.000
_cell.length_b   1.000
_cell.length_c   1.000
_cell.angle_alpha   90.00
_cell.angle_beta   90.00
_cell.angle_gamma   90.00
#
_symmetry.space_group_name_H-M   'P 1'
#
loop_
_entity.id
_entity.type
_entity.pdbx_description
1 polymer ?
#
loop_
_entity_poly.entity_id
_entity_poly.type
_entity_poly.pdbx_seq_one_letter_code
_entity_poly.pdbx_strand_id
1 'polypeptide(L)'
;MKLVIWQNTYSLQWDGTYHFALESYPMIQDWELEKIAAFCHYERMNHRKPQIICKDQVIVTKINQYLKHNNRKPPFTPSHKKVASTYDVSGKAVYGDWLSHTCTVETAIAVFKSGKLLSAVKAFNRPAEELVKDSRNAAGDPADYFNYVMLGWSNTTSGYRLAMERLIAHLPNDRELNELFIPGVSFHFSYEEVLAQEHYLFDGYHPAKVKNHLSLDALKACIIPLDQASLFEAIIPEVLKARCFYLPYHQEGLIEWTDTVYRFLVKLEMAD
;
A
#
# COMPACT_ATOMS: atom_id res chain seq x y z
N MET A 1 14.12 8.64 8.69
CA MET A 1 13.53 8.99 7.38
C MET A 1 13.21 10.48 7.33
N LYS A 2 13.19 11.08 6.14
CA LYS A 2 12.79 12.49 5.93
C LYS A 2 11.32 12.55 5.53
N LEU A 3 10.59 13.48 6.13
CA LEU A 3 9.25 13.87 5.73
C LEU A 3 9.33 15.28 5.14
N VAL A 4 9.14 15.41 3.83
CA VAL A 4 9.17 16.69 3.12
C VAL A 4 7.73 17.15 2.92
N ILE A 5 7.37 18.25 3.57
CA ILE A 5 6.06 18.88 3.43
C ILE A 5 6.13 19.91 2.33
N TRP A 6 5.36 19.70 1.26
CA TRP A 6 5.43 20.52 0.04
C TRP A 6 4.09 20.55 -0.70
N GLN A 7 3.79 21.63 -1.43
CA GLN A 7 2.53 21.76 -2.17
C GLN A 7 2.48 20.95 -3.48
N ASN A 8 3.59 20.91 -4.22
CA ASN A 8 3.60 20.48 -5.62
C ASN A 8 4.17 19.08 -5.85
N THR A 9 4.40 18.32 -4.78
CA THR A 9 5.02 17.00 -4.89
C THR A 9 4.46 16.11 -3.82
N TYR A 10 3.71 15.13 -4.26
CA TYR A 10 3.36 13.94 -3.51
C TYR A 10 4.11 12.81 -4.22
N SER A 11 4.89 12.04 -3.48
CA SER A 11 5.61 10.91 -4.05
C SER A 11 5.49 9.72 -3.13
N LEU A 12 5.64 8.54 -3.74
CA LEU A 12 6.00 7.36 -2.99
C LEU A 12 7.27 7.66 -2.17
N GLN A 13 7.39 7.02 -1.00
CA GLN A 13 8.65 7.05 -0.27
C GLN A 13 9.78 6.57 -1.18
N TRP A 14 10.82 7.38 -1.34
CA TRP A 14 11.96 7.08 -2.18
C TRP A 14 13.24 7.55 -1.51
N ASP A 15 14.24 6.67 -1.45
CA ASP A 15 15.57 6.95 -0.87
C ASP A 15 15.46 7.61 0.53
N GLY A 16 14.62 7.00 1.38
CA GLY A 16 14.39 7.49 2.74
C GLY A 16 13.72 8.86 2.84
N THR A 17 13.07 9.34 1.78
CA THR A 17 12.30 10.58 1.74
C THR A 17 10.85 10.30 1.40
N TYR A 18 9.94 10.75 2.26
CA TYR A 18 8.51 10.75 2.01
C TYR A 18 8.03 12.19 1.75
N HIS A 19 7.47 12.43 0.57
CA HIS A 19 6.85 13.70 0.22
C HIS A 19 5.37 13.70 0.60
N PHE A 20 5.00 14.58 1.51
CA PHE A 20 3.64 14.69 2.06
C PHE A 20 3.03 16.04 1.68
N ALA A 21 2.00 16.00 0.83
CA ALA A 21 1.34 17.20 0.33
C ALA A 21 0.16 17.61 1.20
N LEU A 22 0.14 18.82 1.75
CA LEU A 22 -1.01 19.25 2.53
C LEU A 22 -2.17 19.63 1.61
N GLU A 23 -3.37 19.15 1.92
CA GLU A 23 -4.57 19.38 1.11
C GLU A 23 -4.94 20.87 1.04
N SER A 24 -4.56 21.65 2.04
CA SER A 24 -4.86 23.08 2.13
C SER A 24 -3.62 23.94 2.32
N TYR A 25 -2.46 23.50 1.80
CA TYR A 25 -1.19 24.22 1.94
C TYR A 25 -1.34 25.73 1.68
N PRO A 26 -0.80 26.62 2.53
CA PRO A 26 0.09 26.35 3.67
C PRO A 26 -0.63 26.05 5.01
N MET A 27 -1.94 25.78 5.00
CA MET A 27 -2.64 25.31 6.20
C MET A 27 -2.44 23.81 6.39
N ILE A 28 -2.28 23.41 7.65
CA ILE A 28 -2.25 22.02 8.09
C ILE A 28 -3.50 21.71 8.91
N GLN A 29 -4.14 20.58 8.61
CA GLN A 29 -5.35 20.08 9.25
C GLN A 29 -5.02 19.06 10.35
N ASP A 30 -5.98 18.81 11.25
CA ASP A 30 -5.78 17.91 12.40
C ASP A 30 -5.46 16.46 12.00
N TRP A 31 -6.10 15.96 10.95
CA TRP A 31 -5.83 14.61 10.44
C TRP A 31 -4.42 14.48 9.83
N GLU A 32 -3.89 15.56 9.26
CA GLU A 32 -2.52 15.61 8.73
C GLU A 32 -1.51 15.60 9.88
N LEU A 33 -1.79 16.35 10.97
CA LEU A 33 -0.99 16.30 12.20
C LEU A 33 -0.97 14.89 12.81
N GLU A 34 -2.11 14.22 12.84
CA GLU A 34 -2.22 12.84 13.30
C GLU A 34 -1.37 11.87 12.46
N LYS A 35 -1.47 11.98 11.13
CA LYS A 35 -0.68 11.16 10.20
C LYS A 35 0.82 11.37 10.39
N ILE A 36 1.25 12.63 10.49
CA ILE A 36 2.66 12.99 10.76
C ILE A 36 3.13 12.44 12.11
N ALA A 37 2.27 12.44 13.13
CA ALA A 37 2.61 11.85 14.42
C ALA A 37 2.77 10.34 14.34
N ALA A 38 1.89 9.63 13.63
CA ALA A 38 2.04 8.20 13.38
C ALA A 38 3.38 7.89 12.69
N PHE A 39 3.72 8.64 11.64
CA PHE A 39 5.02 8.55 10.97
C PHE A 39 6.19 8.77 11.94
N CYS A 40 6.16 9.83 12.72
CA CYS A 40 7.25 10.13 13.65
C CYS A 40 7.43 9.05 14.72
N HIS A 41 6.33 8.53 15.26
CA HIS A 41 6.38 7.48 16.28
C HIS A 41 6.82 6.14 15.71
N TYR A 42 6.34 5.79 14.53
CA TYR A 42 6.78 4.60 13.81
C TYR A 42 8.29 4.63 13.54
N GLU A 43 8.81 5.76 13.06
CA GLU A 43 10.25 5.92 12.81
C GLU A 43 11.07 5.78 14.09
N ARG A 44 10.63 6.39 15.20
CA ARG A 44 11.31 6.27 16.50
C ARG A 44 11.24 4.85 17.06
N MET A 45 10.11 4.17 16.90
CA MET A 45 9.94 2.76 17.30
C MET A 45 10.94 1.85 16.59
N ASN A 46 11.33 2.19 15.36
CA ASN A 46 12.35 1.49 14.59
C ASN A 46 13.75 2.14 14.70
N HIS A 47 14.02 2.84 15.81
CA HIS A 47 15.32 3.45 16.13
C HIS A 47 15.82 4.50 15.12
N ARG A 48 14.93 5.08 14.32
CA ARG A 48 15.25 6.17 13.39
C ARG A 48 14.87 7.52 13.99
N LYS A 49 15.63 8.55 13.63
CA LYS A 49 15.30 9.95 13.94
C LYS A 49 14.56 10.57 12.74
N PRO A 50 13.23 10.75 12.81
CA PRO A 50 12.49 11.41 11.73
C PRO A 50 12.94 12.87 11.58
N GLN A 51 13.05 13.34 10.34
CA GLN A 51 13.38 14.72 10.01
C GLN A 51 12.21 15.36 9.26
N ILE A 52 11.67 16.46 9.79
CA ILE A 52 10.56 17.19 9.15
C ILE A 52 11.16 18.38 8.40
N ILE A 53 10.95 18.41 7.09
CA ILE A 53 11.46 19.46 6.19
C ILE A 53 10.26 20.21 5.63
N CYS A 54 10.09 21.46 6.05
CA CYS A 54 9.03 22.34 5.58
C CYS A 54 9.56 23.78 5.57
N LYS A 55 9.27 24.55 4.51
CA LYS A 55 9.66 25.97 4.44
C LYS A 55 8.81 26.87 5.32
N ASP A 56 7.57 26.46 5.60
CA ASP A 56 6.64 27.23 6.41
C ASP A 56 6.85 26.97 7.91
N GLN A 57 7.33 27.99 8.63
CA GLN A 57 7.65 27.87 10.05
C GLN A 57 6.40 27.76 10.94
N VAL A 58 5.23 28.23 10.48
CA VAL A 58 3.97 28.09 11.22
C VAL A 58 3.55 26.62 11.24
N ILE A 59 3.67 25.94 10.09
CA ILE A 59 3.42 24.49 9.98
C ILE A 59 4.37 23.72 10.89
N VAL A 60 5.68 24.00 10.82
CA VAL A 60 6.69 23.35 11.68
C VAL A 60 6.36 23.54 13.16
N THR A 61 5.93 24.74 13.55
CA THR A 61 5.56 25.05 14.94
C THR A 61 4.34 24.23 15.38
N LYS A 62 3.29 24.16 14.56
CA LYS A 62 2.09 23.36 14.85
C LYS A 62 2.41 21.87 15.00
N ILE A 63 3.23 21.32 14.09
CA ILE A 63 3.66 19.93 14.17
C ILE A 63 4.43 19.67 15.46
N ASN A 64 5.40 20.51 15.79
CA ASN A 64 6.19 20.35 17.01
C ASN A 64 5.35 20.47 18.28
N GLN A 65 4.37 21.37 18.31
CA GLN A 65 3.41 21.49 19.42
C GLN A 65 2.56 20.22 19.55
N TYR A 66 2.02 19.70 18.45
CA TYR A 66 1.23 18.47 18.44
C TYR A 66 2.07 17.26 18.94
N LEU A 67 3.29 17.11 18.42
CA LEU A 67 4.20 16.01 18.79
C LEU A 67 4.63 16.02 20.26
N LYS A 68 4.73 17.19 20.91
CA LYS A 68 5.09 17.30 22.34
C LYS A 68 4.07 16.64 23.26
N HIS A 69 2.80 16.63 22.87
CA HIS A 69 1.70 16.11 23.68
C HIS A 69 1.15 14.78 23.16
N ASN A 70 1.60 14.32 21.99
CA ASN A 70 1.14 13.09 21.38
C ASN A 70 1.97 11.89 21.85
N ASN A 71 1.39 11.05 22.70
CA ASN A 71 2.01 9.83 23.23
C ASN A 71 1.39 8.55 22.62
N ARG A 72 1.03 8.58 21.34
CA ARG A 72 0.46 7.38 20.68
C ARG A 72 1.42 6.20 20.78
N LYS A 73 0.83 5.01 20.89
CA LYS A 73 1.52 3.71 20.90
C LYS A 73 1.07 2.88 19.69
N PRO A 74 1.87 1.91 19.24
CA PRO A 74 1.43 0.96 18.24
C PRO A 74 0.12 0.29 18.70
N PRO A 75 -0.82 0.01 17.78
CA PRO A 75 -0.64 -0.04 16.33
C PRO A 75 -0.82 1.30 15.58
N PHE A 76 -0.91 2.43 16.29
CA PHE A 76 -1.13 3.77 15.73
C PHE A 76 -2.41 3.90 14.87
N THR A 77 -3.43 3.07 15.12
CA THR A 77 -4.69 3.02 14.37
C THR A 77 -5.24 4.42 14.06
N PRO A 78 -5.46 4.76 12.78
CA PRO A 78 -6.06 6.03 12.35
C PRO A 78 -7.38 6.35 13.06
N SER A 79 -7.61 7.59 13.45
CA SER A 79 -8.91 8.03 14.03
C SER A 79 -10.06 7.97 13.02
N HIS A 80 -9.74 8.09 11.73
CA HIS A 80 -10.66 7.89 10.61
C HIS A 80 -9.85 7.59 9.33
N LYS A 81 -10.51 7.03 8.31
CA LYS A 81 -9.88 6.59 7.04
C LYS A 81 -9.01 7.64 6.37
N LYS A 82 -9.45 8.91 6.36
CA LYS A 82 -8.68 10.01 5.76
C LYS A 82 -7.29 10.22 6.39
N VAL A 83 -7.06 9.88 7.66
CA VAL A 83 -5.71 9.89 8.27
C VAL A 83 -4.77 8.89 7.56
N ALA A 84 -5.31 7.75 7.12
CA ALA A 84 -4.58 6.74 6.34
C ALA A 84 -4.61 6.98 4.82
N SER A 85 -5.14 8.11 4.35
CA SER A 85 -5.16 8.44 2.92
C SER A 85 -3.78 8.45 2.28
N THR A 86 -3.74 8.26 0.98
CA THR A 86 -2.59 8.59 0.12
C THR A 86 -3.02 9.60 -0.95
N TYR A 87 -2.18 9.87 -1.94
CA TYR A 87 -2.51 10.78 -3.04
C TYR A 87 -2.64 10.01 -4.36
N ASP A 88 -3.65 10.37 -5.15
CA ASP A 88 -3.74 9.92 -6.54
C ASP A 88 -2.83 10.76 -7.47
N VAL A 89 -2.83 10.44 -8.76
CA VAL A 89 -2.05 11.13 -9.80
C VAL A 89 -2.51 12.58 -10.06
N SER A 90 -3.59 13.04 -9.43
CA SER A 90 -4.03 14.45 -9.44
C SER A 90 -3.61 15.20 -8.16
N GLY A 91 -3.01 14.50 -7.19
CA GLY A 91 -2.64 15.05 -5.89
C GLY A 91 -3.81 15.14 -4.92
N LYS A 92 -4.92 14.47 -5.20
CA LYS A 92 -6.08 14.43 -4.30
C LYS A 92 -5.89 13.32 -3.27
N ALA A 93 -6.27 13.60 -2.03
CA ALA A 93 -6.30 12.59 -0.98
C ALA A 93 -7.31 11.48 -1.32
N VAL A 94 -6.84 10.23 -1.38
CA VAL A 94 -7.64 9.03 -1.68
C VAL A 94 -7.56 8.03 -0.54
N TYR A 95 -8.72 7.46 -0.23
CA TYR A 95 -8.98 6.45 0.79
C TYR A 95 -10.30 5.74 0.42
N GLY A 96 -10.63 4.63 1.07
CA GLY A 96 -11.87 3.91 0.80
C GLY A 96 -12.11 2.79 1.82
N ASP A 97 -12.88 1.78 1.40
CA ASP A 97 -13.23 0.62 2.23
C ASP A 97 -12.36 -0.61 1.94
N TRP A 98 -11.61 -0.55 0.83
CA TRP A 98 -10.87 -1.68 0.29
C TRP A 98 -9.36 -1.43 0.31
N LEU A 99 -8.65 -2.38 0.90
CA LEU A 99 -7.19 -2.51 0.83
C LEU A 99 -6.80 -3.59 -0.16
N SER A 100 -5.66 -3.44 -0.81
CA SER A 100 -5.14 -4.41 -1.76
C SER A 100 -3.66 -4.75 -1.56
N HIS A 101 -3.33 -6.00 -1.85
CA HIS A 101 -2.00 -6.45 -2.20
C HIS A 101 -2.00 -6.94 -3.65
N THR A 102 -1.24 -6.28 -4.52
CA THR A 102 -1.13 -6.65 -5.93
C THR A 102 0.25 -7.23 -6.22
N CYS A 103 0.29 -8.33 -6.99
CA CYS A 103 1.53 -9.03 -7.31
C CYS A 103 1.49 -9.66 -8.71
N THR A 104 2.62 -10.21 -9.14
CA THR A 104 2.70 -10.93 -10.43
C THR A 104 1.89 -12.23 -10.39
N VAL A 105 1.51 -12.75 -11.56
CA VAL A 105 0.80 -14.04 -11.69
C VAL A 105 1.54 -15.17 -10.96
N GLU A 106 2.86 -15.26 -11.14
CA GLU A 106 3.70 -16.25 -10.46
C GLU A 106 3.62 -16.14 -8.92
N THR A 107 3.68 -14.91 -8.41
CA THR A 107 3.57 -14.66 -6.96
C THR A 107 2.18 -15.04 -6.45
N ALA A 108 1.12 -14.71 -7.20
CA ALA A 108 -0.25 -15.03 -6.83
C ALA A 108 -0.48 -16.55 -6.75
N ILE A 109 0.12 -17.32 -7.65
CA ILE A 109 0.10 -18.78 -7.59
C ILE A 109 0.73 -19.27 -6.27
N ALA A 110 1.87 -18.71 -5.86
CA ALA A 110 2.51 -19.05 -4.59
C ALA A 110 1.65 -18.65 -3.37
N VAL A 111 0.96 -17.51 -3.44
CA VAL A 111 0.02 -17.05 -2.42
C VAL A 111 -1.11 -18.07 -2.23
N PHE A 112 -1.78 -18.49 -3.30
CA PHE A 112 -2.85 -19.50 -3.21
C PHE A 112 -2.35 -20.83 -2.65
N LYS A 113 -1.18 -21.30 -3.10
CA LYS A 113 -0.58 -22.55 -2.58
C LYS A 113 -0.27 -22.48 -1.09
N SER A 114 0.10 -21.31 -0.58
CA SER A 114 0.44 -21.12 0.83
C SER A 114 -0.75 -20.76 1.72
N GLY A 115 -1.89 -20.35 1.13
CA GLY A 115 -3.07 -19.88 1.85
C GLY A 115 -2.91 -18.50 2.52
N LYS A 116 -1.82 -17.77 2.23
CA LYS A 116 -1.51 -16.49 2.90
C LYS A 116 -0.67 -15.56 2.04
N LEU A 117 -0.84 -14.27 2.24
CA LEU A 117 0.15 -13.28 1.84
C LEU A 117 1.29 -13.30 2.85
N LEU A 118 2.54 -13.39 2.37
CA LEU A 118 3.72 -13.41 3.22
C LEU A 118 4.48 -12.08 3.12
N SER A 119 5.04 -11.63 4.24
CA SER A 119 6.05 -10.58 4.21
C SER A 119 7.27 -11.05 3.42
N ALA A 120 8.07 -10.13 2.89
CA ALA A 120 9.22 -10.47 2.06
C ALA A 120 10.23 -11.38 2.80
N VAL A 121 10.47 -11.14 4.10
CA VAL A 121 11.32 -12.01 4.93
C VAL A 121 10.82 -13.45 4.94
N LYS A 122 9.50 -13.65 5.04
CA LYS A 122 8.89 -14.98 5.06
C LYS A 122 8.80 -15.60 3.67
N ALA A 123 8.49 -14.80 2.65
CA ALA A 123 8.38 -15.27 1.27
C ALA A 123 9.73 -15.72 0.69
N PHE A 124 10.81 -14.98 0.97
CA PHE A 124 12.15 -15.30 0.48
C PHE A 124 12.98 -16.13 1.45
N ASN A 125 12.48 -16.33 2.68
CA ASN A 125 13.22 -16.98 3.77
C ASN A 125 14.63 -16.37 3.97
N ARG A 126 14.69 -15.03 3.94
CA ARG A 126 15.93 -14.24 4.05
C ARG A 126 15.75 -13.14 5.09
N PRO A 127 16.80 -12.78 5.84
CA PRO A 127 16.73 -11.71 6.82
C PRO A 127 16.52 -10.35 6.14
N ALA A 128 15.89 -9.42 6.86
CA ALA A 128 15.55 -8.11 6.33
C ALA A 128 16.79 -7.30 5.87
N GLU A 129 17.90 -7.45 6.57
CA GLU A 129 19.18 -6.77 6.30
C GLU A 129 19.78 -7.19 4.96
N GLU A 130 19.49 -8.41 4.51
CA GLU A 130 19.87 -8.87 3.17
C GLU A 130 18.93 -8.32 2.10
N LEU A 131 17.63 -8.27 2.39
CA LEU A 131 16.61 -7.76 1.46
C LEU A 131 16.77 -6.26 1.17
N VAL A 132 17.29 -5.49 2.12
CA VAL A 132 17.66 -4.08 1.91
C VAL A 132 18.65 -3.91 0.75
N LYS A 133 19.54 -4.89 0.56
CA LYS A 133 20.60 -4.87 -0.48
C LYS A 133 20.16 -5.49 -1.80
N ASP A 134 18.93 -6.01 -1.87
CA ASP A 134 18.39 -6.65 -3.05
C ASP A 134 18.13 -5.60 -4.14
N SER A 135 18.42 -5.93 -5.41
CA SER A 135 18.17 -5.00 -6.53
C SER A 135 16.68 -4.66 -6.69
N ARG A 136 15.79 -5.49 -6.14
CA ARG A 136 14.35 -5.24 -6.09
C ARG A 136 13.96 -4.18 -5.06
N ASN A 137 14.86 -3.77 -4.17
CA ASN A 137 14.65 -2.65 -3.25
C ASN A 137 14.95 -1.29 -3.90
N ALA A 138 14.38 -1.04 -5.07
CA ALA A 138 14.64 0.18 -5.85
C ALA A 138 14.25 1.47 -5.08
N ALA A 139 13.20 1.39 -4.25
CA ALA A 139 12.73 2.50 -3.42
C ALA A 139 13.63 2.83 -2.22
N GLY A 140 14.59 1.97 -1.88
CA GLY A 140 15.44 2.13 -0.70
C GLY A 140 14.66 1.96 0.60
N ASP A 141 13.75 0.99 0.66
CA ASP A 141 12.97 0.67 1.84
C ASP A 141 13.86 0.21 3.00
N PRO A 142 13.54 0.60 4.25
CA PRO A 142 14.29 0.18 5.42
C PRO A 142 13.97 -1.27 5.80
N ALA A 143 14.89 -1.91 6.53
CA ALA A 143 14.83 -3.33 6.89
C ALA A 143 13.48 -3.76 7.50
N ASP A 144 12.91 -2.95 8.39
CA ASP A 144 11.65 -3.25 9.05
C ASP A 144 10.50 -3.47 8.07
N TYR A 145 10.48 -2.80 6.91
CA TYR A 145 9.40 -2.93 5.93
C TYR A 145 9.26 -4.36 5.41
N PHE A 146 10.37 -5.07 5.21
CA PHE A 146 10.37 -6.45 4.72
C PHE A 146 9.73 -7.45 5.69
N ASN A 147 9.48 -7.04 6.94
CA ASN A 147 8.79 -7.87 7.94
C ASN A 147 7.26 -7.78 7.83
N TYR A 148 6.72 -6.92 6.98
CA TYR A 148 5.28 -6.72 6.86
C TYR A 148 4.74 -7.09 5.47
N VAL A 149 3.49 -7.55 5.45
CA VAL A 149 2.63 -7.48 4.27
C VAL A 149 2.14 -6.04 4.19
N MET A 150 2.59 -5.30 3.17
CA MET A 150 2.13 -3.94 2.89
C MET A 150 0.83 -3.99 2.10
N LEU A 151 -0.13 -3.15 2.52
CA LEU A 151 -1.39 -2.96 1.83
C LEU A 151 -1.53 -1.51 1.40
N GLY A 152 -2.05 -1.31 0.18
CA GLY A 152 -2.42 0.01 -0.35
C GLY A 152 -3.94 0.12 -0.48
N TRP A 153 -4.45 1.32 -0.71
CA TRP A 153 -5.85 1.50 -1.07
C TRP A 153 -6.13 0.93 -2.46
N SER A 154 -7.23 0.18 -2.61
CA SER A 154 -7.58 -0.48 -3.88
C SER A 154 -7.95 0.48 -5.00
N ASN A 155 -8.27 1.74 -4.68
CA ASN A 155 -8.49 2.82 -5.66
C ASN A 155 -7.20 3.58 -6.03
N THR A 156 -6.04 2.94 -5.87
CA THR A 156 -4.74 3.53 -6.22
C THR A 156 -3.99 2.64 -7.17
N THR A 157 -3.22 3.26 -8.07
CA THR A 157 -2.42 2.56 -9.07
C THR A 157 -1.13 1.93 -8.51
N SER A 158 -0.77 2.27 -7.27
CA SER A 158 0.51 1.91 -6.64
C SER A 158 0.80 0.40 -6.68
N GLY A 159 -0.20 -0.43 -6.37
CA GLY A 159 -0.07 -1.88 -6.36
C GLY A 159 0.22 -2.46 -7.75
N TYR A 160 -0.55 -2.05 -8.76
CA TYR A 160 -0.37 -2.52 -10.14
C TYR A 160 0.93 -2.01 -10.76
N ARG A 161 1.31 -0.76 -10.49
CA ARG A 161 2.61 -0.22 -10.90
C ARG A 161 3.77 -1.04 -10.33
N LEU A 162 3.70 -1.41 -9.04
CA LEU A 162 4.73 -2.22 -8.39
C LEU A 162 4.76 -3.66 -8.93
N ALA A 163 3.60 -4.25 -9.24
CA ALA A 163 3.54 -5.55 -9.89
C ALA A 163 4.18 -5.52 -11.29
N MET A 164 3.92 -4.46 -12.06
CA MET A 164 4.54 -4.23 -13.37
C MET A 164 6.06 -4.06 -13.25
N GLU A 165 6.54 -3.21 -12.33
CA GLU A 165 7.97 -3.01 -12.05
C GLU A 165 8.69 -4.33 -11.73
N ARG A 166 8.06 -5.20 -10.93
CA ARG A 166 8.59 -6.51 -10.59
C ARG A 166 8.60 -7.48 -11.78
N LEU A 167 7.61 -7.38 -12.66
CA LEU A 167 7.50 -8.21 -13.86
C LEU A 167 8.60 -7.88 -14.87
N ILE A 168 8.84 -6.59 -15.12
CA ILE A 168 9.81 -6.11 -16.13
C ILE A 168 11.21 -5.85 -15.55
N ALA A 169 11.37 -5.91 -14.24
CA ALA A 169 12.64 -5.74 -13.51
C ALA A 169 13.33 -4.37 -13.70
N HIS A 170 12.57 -3.32 -14.00
CA HIS A 170 13.02 -1.93 -13.99
C HIS A 170 11.85 -0.97 -13.73
N LEU A 171 12.16 0.29 -13.47
CA LEU A 171 11.16 1.34 -13.29
C LEU A 171 10.34 1.47 -14.59
N PRO A 172 9.00 1.27 -14.55
CA PRO A 172 8.18 1.37 -15.75
C PRO A 172 8.13 2.80 -16.28
N ASN A 173 8.22 2.97 -17.60
CA ASN A 173 7.99 4.24 -18.30
C ASN A 173 6.51 4.42 -18.71
N ASP A 174 6.16 5.59 -19.23
CA ASP A 174 4.77 5.91 -19.60
C ASP A 174 4.21 4.96 -20.67
N ARG A 175 5.03 4.51 -21.62
CA ARG A 175 4.59 3.54 -22.63
C ARG A 175 4.25 2.20 -22.01
N GLU A 176 5.04 1.74 -21.04
CA GLU A 176 4.80 0.49 -20.31
C GLU A 176 3.61 0.56 -19.38
N LEU A 177 3.32 1.73 -18.82
CA LEU A 177 2.17 1.93 -17.94
C LEU A 177 0.86 2.17 -18.68
N ASN A 178 0.89 2.42 -19.99
CA ASN A 178 -0.30 2.70 -20.78
C ASN A 178 -0.50 1.70 -21.93
N GLU A 179 0.47 1.56 -22.85
CA GLU A 179 0.32 0.74 -24.06
C GLU A 179 0.72 -0.72 -23.85
N LEU A 180 1.75 -0.96 -23.04
CA LEU A 180 2.32 -2.30 -22.80
C LEU A 180 2.01 -2.81 -21.40
N PHE A 181 0.99 -2.24 -20.75
CA PHE A 181 0.64 -2.59 -19.39
C PHE A 181 0.24 -4.05 -19.31
N ILE A 182 0.73 -4.74 -18.28
CA ILE A 182 0.38 -6.14 -17.99
C ILE A 182 -0.18 -6.17 -16.58
N PRO A 183 -1.49 -6.40 -16.40
CA PRO A 183 -2.08 -6.42 -15.08
C PRO A 183 -1.62 -7.64 -14.29
N GLY A 184 -1.26 -7.40 -13.03
CA GLY A 184 -1.05 -8.47 -12.05
C GLY A 184 -2.38 -8.99 -11.46
N VAL A 185 -2.25 -9.84 -10.44
CA VAL A 185 -3.38 -10.30 -9.63
C VAL A 185 -3.44 -9.49 -8.34
N SER A 186 -4.64 -9.07 -7.94
CA SER A 186 -4.85 -8.26 -6.74
C SER A 186 -5.74 -8.96 -5.72
N PHE A 187 -5.24 -9.03 -4.48
CA PHE A 187 -5.96 -9.56 -3.33
C PHE A 187 -6.51 -8.41 -2.50
N HIS A 188 -7.82 -8.38 -2.29
CA HIS A 188 -8.55 -7.29 -1.68
C HIS A 188 -9.18 -7.69 -0.35
N PHE A 189 -9.08 -6.79 0.62
CA PHE A 189 -9.47 -6.98 2.01
C PHE A 189 -10.30 -5.78 2.48
N SER A 190 -11.22 -6.01 3.41
CA SER A 190 -11.91 -4.92 4.11
C SER A 190 -10.91 -4.15 4.97
N TYR A 191 -10.93 -2.82 4.89
CA TYR A 191 -10.10 -1.97 5.71
C TYR A 191 -10.33 -2.24 7.20
N GLU A 192 -11.59 -2.29 7.64
CA GLU A 192 -11.96 -2.49 9.06
C GLU A 192 -11.51 -3.85 9.57
N GLU A 193 -11.65 -4.91 8.77
CA GLU A 193 -11.19 -6.25 9.17
C GLU A 193 -9.67 -6.36 9.25
N VAL A 194 -8.96 -5.59 8.42
CA VAL A 194 -7.49 -5.48 8.49
C VAL A 194 -7.06 -4.76 9.77
N LEU A 195 -7.77 -3.72 10.21
CA LEU A 195 -7.48 -3.03 11.48
C LEU A 195 -7.61 -3.97 12.69
N ALA A 196 -8.46 -5.00 12.60
CA ALA A 196 -8.66 -6.00 13.63
C ALA A 196 -7.63 -7.15 13.61
N GLN A 197 -6.76 -7.22 12.61
CA GLN A 197 -5.76 -8.29 12.52
C GLN A 197 -4.70 -8.16 13.62
N GLU A 198 -4.24 -9.32 14.12
CA GLU A 198 -3.09 -9.34 15.01
C GLU A 198 -1.85 -8.77 14.30
N HIS A 199 -1.09 -7.94 15.03
CA HIS A 199 0.09 -7.27 14.51
C HIS A 199 -0.17 -6.32 13.32
N TYR A 200 -1.40 -5.82 13.18
CA TYR A 200 -1.70 -4.63 12.38
C TYR A 200 -0.85 -3.44 12.85
N LEU A 201 -0.51 -2.55 11.91
CA LEU A 201 0.19 -1.30 12.18
C LEU A 201 -0.10 -0.26 11.10
N PHE A 202 -0.23 1.00 11.52
CA PHE A 202 -0.17 2.18 10.66
C PHE A 202 1.17 2.90 10.84
N ASP A 203 1.90 3.14 9.76
CA ASP A 203 3.22 3.79 9.79
C ASP A 203 3.18 5.28 9.42
N GLY A 204 1.98 5.87 9.26
CA GLY A 204 1.83 7.24 8.77
C GLY A 204 2.01 7.39 7.26
N TYR A 205 2.19 6.31 6.50
CA TYR A 205 2.36 6.32 5.04
C TYR A 205 1.49 5.27 4.34
N HIS A 206 1.69 3.99 4.62
CA HIS A 206 0.84 2.91 4.14
C HIS A 206 -0.43 2.83 4.99
N PRO A 207 -1.63 2.69 4.39
CA PRO A 207 -2.87 2.66 5.16
C PRO A 207 -2.95 1.50 6.16
N ALA A 208 -2.30 0.38 5.83
CA ALA A 208 -2.17 -0.76 6.73
C ALA A 208 -0.95 -1.62 6.40
N LYS A 209 -0.39 -2.22 7.44
CA LYS A 209 0.64 -3.25 7.37
C LYS A 209 0.32 -4.34 8.37
N VAL A 210 0.56 -5.61 8.00
CA VAL A 210 0.38 -6.76 8.90
C VAL A 210 1.69 -7.52 8.99
N LYS A 211 2.19 -7.75 10.21
CA LYS A 211 3.50 -8.38 10.40
C LYS A 211 3.48 -9.85 10.00
N ASN A 212 4.56 -10.31 9.37
CA ASN A 212 4.81 -11.70 8.92
C ASN A 212 3.89 -12.21 7.81
N HIS A 213 2.57 -12.21 8.00
CA HIS A 213 1.63 -12.74 7.02
C HIS A 213 0.20 -12.22 7.24
N LEU A 214 -0.64 -12.36 6.21
CA LEU A 214 -2.08 -12.15 6.26
C LEU A 214 -2.78 -13.37 5.65
N SER A 215 -3.67 -14.02 6.41
CA SER A 215 -4.40 -15.21 5.94
C SER A 215 -5.36 -14.86 4.79
N LEU A 216 -5.50 -15.76 3.82
CA LEU A 216 -6.54 -15.65 2.79
C LEU A 216 -7.94 -15.92 3.34
N ASP A 217 -8.11 -16.36 4.59
CA ASP A 217 -9.44 -16.43 5.22
C ASP A 217 -10.11 -15.05 5.31
N ALA A 218 -9.30 -13.99 5.45
CA ALA A 218 -9.74 -12.59 5.46
C ALA A 218 -9.95 -12.00 4.05
N LEU A 219 -9.59 -12.73 3.00
CA LEU A 219 -9.75 -12.28 1.61
C LEU A 219 -11.23 -12.00 1.33
N LYS A 220 -11.52 -10.84 0.75
CA LYS A 220 -12.89 -10.47 0.32
C LYS A 220 -13.08 -10.61 -1.17
N ALA A 221 -12.08 -10.23 -1.95
CA ALA A 221 -12.07 -10.43 -3.39
C ALA A 221 -10.63 -10.64 -3.89
N CYS A 222 -10.44 -11.51 -4.86
CA CYS A 222 -9.21 -11.63 -5.62
C CYS A 222 -9.53 -11.43 -7.09
N ILE A 223 -8.90 -10.45 -7.72
CA ILE A 223 -9.15 -10.12 -9.13
C ILE A 223 -8.00 -10.68 -9.98
N ILE A 224 -8.37 -11.52 -10.93
CA ILE A 224 -7.46 -12.20 -11.85
C ILE A 224 -7.81 -11.77 -13.28
N PRO A 225 -6.84 -11.32 -14.08
CA PRO A 225 -7.06 -11.09 -15.51
C PRO A 225 -7.60 -12.37 -16.18
N LEU A 226 -8.69 -12.26 -16.94
CA LEU A 226 -9.42 -13.40 -17.49
C LEU A 226 -8.56 -14.30 -18.39
N ASP A 227 -7.62 -13.71 -19.12
CA ASP A 227 -6.65 -14.43 -19.96
C ASP A 227 -5.72 -15.36 -19.15
N GLN A 228 -5.56 -15.09 -17.85
CA GLN A 228 -4.76 -15.90 -16.93
C GLN A 228 -5.60 -16.94 -16.17
N ALA A 229 -6.93 -17.00 -16.38
CA ALA A 229 -7.84 -17.78 -15.54
C ALA A 229 -7.46 -19.27 -15.43
N SER A 230 -7.06 -19.89 -16.55
CA SER A 230 -6.68 -21.30 -16.63
C SER A 230 -5.49 -21.68 -15.73
N LEU A 231 -4.62 -20.72 -15.40
CA LEU A 231 -3.51 -20.93 -14.47
C LEU A 231 -3.98 -21.08 -13.01
N PHE A 232 -5.17 -20.57 -12.70
CA PHE A 232 -5.70 -20.47 -11.34
C PHE A 232 -6.78 -21.50 -11.01
N GLU A 233 -7.56 -21.95 -12.00
CA GLU A 233 -8.73 -22.83 -11.81
C GLU A 233 -8.44 -24.08 -10.96
N ALA A 234 -7.26 -24.69 -11.15
CA ALA A 234 -6.86 -25.90 -10.45
C ALA A 234 -6.17 -25.66 -9.09
N ILE A 235 -5.77 -24.42 -8.77
CA ILE A 235 -4.99 -24.11 -7.56
C ILE A 235 -5.77 -23.30 -6.52
N ILE A 236 -6.85 -22.62 -6.92
CA ILE A 236 -7.68 -21.87 -5.98
C ILE A 236 -8.40 -22.89 -5.07
N PRO A 237 -8.20 -22.81 -3.74
CA PRO A 237 -8.94 -23.63 -2.79
C PRO A 237 -10.46 -23.44 -2.95
N GLU A 238 -11.24 -24.51 -2.83
CA GLU A 238 -12.70 -24.48 -3.02
C GLU A 238 -13.37 -23.38 -2.19
N VAL A 239 -12.95 -23.22 -0.93
CA VAL A 239 -13.47 -22.21 0.01
C VAL A 239 -13.22 -20.77 -0.42
N LEU A 240 -12.27 -20.53 -1.33
CA LEU A 240 -11.93 -19.20 -1.85
C LEU A 240 -12.51 -18.93 -3.24
N LYS A 241 -13.04 -19.94 -3.95
CA LYS A 241 -13.53 -19.76 -5.33
C LYS A 241 -14.60 -18.67 -5.45
N ALA A 242 -15.52 -18.60 -4.49
CA ALA A 242 -16.56 -17.58 -4.46
C ALA A 242 -16.03 -16.14 -4.30
N ARG A 243 -14.76 -15.98 -3.93
CA ARG A 243 -14.09 -14.69 -3.74
C ARG A 243 -13.07 -14.41 -4.84
N CYS A 244 -12.94 -15.28 -5.84
CA CYS A 244 -12.03 -15.10 -6.98
C CYS A 244 -12.84 -14.72 -8.22
N PHE A 245 -12.50 -13.59 -8.81
CA PHE A 245 -13.22 -13.02 -9.94
C PHE A 245 -12.27 -12.83 -11.13
N TYR A 246 -12.72 -13.28 -12.29
CA TYR A 246 -11.99 -13.14 -13.54
C TYR A 246 -12.55 -11.95 -14.32
N LEU A 247 -11.75 -10.91 -14.50
CA LEU A 247 -12.18 -9.71 -15.25
C LEU A 247 -11.49 -9.67 -16.61
N PRO A 248 -12.22 -9.35 -17.70
CA PRO A 248 -11.61 -9.21 -19.01
C PRO A 248 -10.67 -8.01 -19.01
N TYR A 249 -9.48 -8.20 -19.57
CA TYR A 249 -8.49 -7.15 -19.81
C TYR A 249 -8.48 -6.84 -21.32
N HIS A 250 -8.76 -5.59 -21.68
CA HIS A 250 -8.89 -5.09 -23.05
C HIS A 250 -7.73 -4.17 -23.45
N GLN A 251 -6.53 -4.42 -22.90
CA GLN A 251 -5.33 -3.60 -23.13
C GLN A 251 -5.46 -2.17 -22.57
N GLU A 252 -6.22 -2.02 -21.49
CA GLU A 252 -6.30 -0.75 -20.75
C GLU A 252 -4.96 -0.37 -20.13
N GLY A 253 -4.70 0.93 -20.01
CA GLY A 253 -3.56 1.42 -19.22
C GLY A 253 -3.73 1.16 -17.72
N LEU A 254 -2.67 1.40 -16.95
CA LEU A 254 -2.61 1.24 -15.49
C LEU A 254 -3.79 1.90 -14.76
N ILE A 255 -4.13 3.14 -15.14
CA ILE A 255 -5.20 3.92 -14.50
C ILE A 255 -6.56 3.29 -14.80
N GLU A 256 -6.85 3.05 -16.08
CA GLU A 256 -8.13 2.50 -16.55
C GLU A 256 -8.39 1.08 -16.01
N TRP A 257 -7.35 0.24 -15.94
CA TRP A 257 -7.45 -1.08 -15.30
C TRP A 257 -7.75 -0.95 -13.80
N THR A 258 -7.04 -0.08 -13.09
CA THR A 258 -7.27 0.16 -11.66
C THR A 258 -8.71 0.63 -11.41
N ASP A 259 -9.23 1.54 -12.23
CA ASP A 259 -10.61 2.04 -12.14
C ASP A 259 -11.65 0.95 -12.45
N THR A 260 -11.36 0.06 -13.41
CA THR A 260 -12.24 -1.07 -13.73
C THR A 260 -12.34 -2.05 -12.57
N VAL A 261 -11.20 -2.39 -11.97
CA VAL A 261 -11.13 -3.24 -10.78
C VAL A 261 -11.85 -2.59 -9.60
N TYR A 262 -11.57 -1.31 -9.32
CA TYR A 262 -12.21 -0.63 -8.19
C TYR A 262 -13.72 -0.50 -8.35
N ARG A 263 -14.22 -0.18 -9.55
CA ARG A 263 -15.67 -0.16 -9.83
C ARG A 263 -16.31 -1.52 -9.64
N PHE A 264 -15.60 -2.61 -9.94
CA PHE A 264 -16.08 -3.95 -9.66
C PHE A 264 -16.22 -4.20 -8.14
N LEU A 265 -15.22 -3.83 -7.34
CA LEU A 265 -15.24 -3.99 -5.88
C LEU A 265 -16.39 -3.20 -5.23
N VAL A 266 -16.60 -1.95 -5.65
CA VAL A 266 -17.72 -1.13 -5.14
C VAL A 266 -19.07 -1.77 -5.45
N LYS A 267 -19.24 -2.38 -6.62
CA LYS A 267 -20.48 -3.10 -6.96
C LYS A 267 -20.66 -4.37 -6.14
N LEU A 268 -19.57 -5.08 -5.86
CA LEU A 268 -19.58 -6.28 -5.03
C LEU A 268 -20.05 -5.95 -3.61
N GLU A 269 -19.53 -4.87 -3.03
CA GLU A 269 -19.92 -4.40 -1.69
C GLU A 269 -21.41 -4.01 -1.59
N MET A 270 -22.00 -3.49 -2.66
CA MET A 270 -23.43 -3.16 -2.70
C MET A 270 -24.35 -4.38 -2.83
N ALA A 271 -23.80 -5.56 -3.16
CA ALA A 271 -24.55 -6.79 -3.37
C ALA A 271 -24.56 -7.72 -2.14
N ASP A 272 -23.64 -7.52 -1.19
CA ASP A 272 -23.56 -8.19 0.11
C ASP A 272 -24.46 -7.53 1.17
#